data_AF-A0A0F9A8M5-F1
#
_entry.id   AF-A0A0F9A8M5-F1
#
_cell.length_a   1.000
_cell.length_b   1.000
_cell.length_c   1.000
_cell.angle_alpha   90.00
_cell.angle_beta   90.00
_cell.angle_gamma   90.00
#
_symmetry.space_group_name_H-M   'P 1'
#
loop_
_entity.id
_entity.type
_entity.pdbx_description
1 polymer ?
#
loop_
_entity_poly.entity_id
_entity_poly.type
_entity_poly.pdbx_seq_one_letter_code
_entity_poly.pdbx_strand_id
1 'polypeptide(L)'
;MTIKVLLSPSEVSLAKRMTGEIIVSDLPEQKGADILIYSKHGLWGGQRKEVPNDFISSFTDGRMTRATSLLQDSCTFKRMICEGEFKYWPDGTVHLGMNKNRERIRTRFNRKNIHGMLNDIEFIKDIMIRWTDDIDDTVAYIRSVVHFLEVDKHLGLYTRPSAKGVWFVPTGMDVQLWLLQSFPGIGPTTADNIVKRFGGKVPLEWTCTQDELASVQGLSKKRAAEMWKTLSLMGKSSVGPSSAPESTINRIRNMMNK
;
A
#
# COMPACT_ATOMS: atom_id res chain seq x y z
N MET A 1 -2.68 23.26 4.78
CA MET A 1 -3.93 23.16 5.53
C MET A 1 -3.84 21.87 6.32
N THR A 2 -3.82 21.93 7.65
CA THR A 2 -3.79 20.71 8.48
C THR A 2 -5.08 19.95 8.25
N ILE A 3 -4.99 18.68 7.86
CA ILE A 3 -6.17 17.84 7.68
C ILE A 3 -6.86 17.69 9.03
N LYS A 4 -8.17 17.92 9.07
CA LYS A 4 -9.00 17.73 10.26
C LYS A 4 -9.74 16.41 10.16
N VAL A 5 -9.61 15.58 11.18
CA VAL A 5 -10.38 14.35 11.36
C VAL A 5 -11.59 14.67 12.24
N LEU A 6 -12.79 14.50 11.70
CA LEU A 6 -14.03 14.55 12.48
C LEU A 6 -14.42 13.14 12.90
N LEU A 7 -14.82 12.97 14.15
CA LEU A 7 -15.20 11.69 14.71
C LEU A 7 -16.61 11.78 15.29
N SER A 8 -17.43 10.77 15.01
CA SER A 8 -18.77 10.64 15.60
C SER A 8 -18.68 10.59 17.13
N PRO A 9 -19.64 11.20 17.89
CA PRO A 9 -19.65 11.09 19.34
C PRO A 9 -19.83 9.65 19.84
N SER A 10 -20.38 8.75 19.02
CA SER A 10 -20.53 7.33 19.37
C SER A 10 -19.20 6.58 19.46
N GLU A 11 -18.14 7.07 18.81
CA GLU A 11 -16.82 6.41 18.74
C GLU A 11 -15.92 6.78 19.93
N VAL A 12 -16.41 6.51 21.15
CA VAL A 12 -15.70 6.82 22.40
C VAL A 12 -14.34 6.13 22.49
N SER A 13 -14.22 4.90 21.97
CA SER A 13 -12.97 4.12 21.99
C SER A 13 -11.89 4.79 21.13
N LEU A 14 -12.22 5.23 19.91
CA LEU A 14 -11.32 5.95 19.02
C LEU A 14 -10.96 7.32 19.59
N ALA A 15 -11.95 8.06 20.11
CA ALA A 15 -11.74 9.38 20.69
C ALA A 15 -10.67 9.38 21.79
N LYS A 16 -10.67 8.35 22.65
CA LYS A 16 -9.65 8.18 23.71
C LYS A 16 -8.24 7.99 23.15
N ARG A 17 -8.10 7.27 22.04
CA ARG A 17 -6.81 6.85 21.46
C ARG A 17 -6.20 7.88 20.52
N MET A 18 -7.03 8.76 19.96
CA MET A 18 -6.65 9.84 19.05
C MET A 18 -6.79 11.22 19.69
N THR A 19 -6.58 11.30 21.02
CA THR A 19 -6.72 12.55 21.79
C THR A 19 -5.81 13.63 21.21
N GLY A 20 -6.37 14.79 20.86
CA GLY A 20 -5.64 15.92 20.28
C GLY A 20 -5.45 15.88 18.76
N GLU A 21 -5.82 14.78 18.10
CA GLU A 21 -5.76 14.63 16.63
C GLU A 21 -7.14 14.78 15.97
N ILE A 22 -8.22 14.70 16.75
CA ILE A 22 -9.61 14.62 16.28
C ILE A 22 -10.49 15.74 16.83
N ILE A 23 -11.57 16.02 16.12
CA ILE A 23 -12.67 16.88 16.58
C ILE A 23 -13.93 16.02 16.64
N VAL A 24 -14.55 15.91 17.81
CA VAL A 24 -15.82 15.20 17.96
C VAL A 24 -16.95 16.05 17.39
N SER A 25 -17.80 15.46 16.54
CA SER A 25 -18.88 16.16 15.85
C SER A 25 -19.95 15.16 15.37
N ASP A 26 -21.21 15.59 15.28
CA ASP A 26 -22.30 14.77 14.73
C ASP A 26 -22.31 14.72 13.19
N LEU A 27 -21.45 15.51 12.53
CA LEU A 27 -21.38 15.58 11.06
C LEU A 27 -21.09 14.22 10.39
N PRO A 28 -20.19 13.35 10.90
CA PRO A 28 -19.99 12.01 10.36
C PRO A 28 -21.29 11.20 10.26
N GLU A 29 -22.11 11.18 11.31
CA GLU A 29 -23.33 10.37 11.32
C GLU A 29 -24.33 10.85 10.26
N GLN A 30 -24.39 12.16 10.00
CA GLN A 30 -25.21 12.75 8.94
C GLN A 30 -24.76 12.30 7.54
N LYS A 31 -23.51 11.88 7.39
CA LYS A 31 -22.91 11.35 6.16
C LYS A 31 -22.83 9.82 6.15
N GLY A 32 -23.42 9.14 7.14
CA GLY A 32 -23.35 7.68 7.26
C GLY A 32 -21.94 7.16 7.54
N ALA A 33 -21.12 7.97 8.22
CA ALA A 33 -19.77 7.65 8.61
C ALA A 33 -19.61 7.76 10.13
N ASP A 34 -18.64 7.05 10.68
CA ASP A 34 -18.17 7.29 12.04
C ASP A 34 -16.97 8.24 12.04
N ILE A 35 -16.23 8.31 10.93
CA ILE A 35 -15.03 9.14 10.75
C ILE A 35 -15.15 9.91 9.43
N LEU A 36 -14.90 11.21 9.44
CA LEU A 36 -14.77 12.04 8.23
C LEU A 36 -13.41 12.74 8.19
N ILE A 37 -12.82 12.80 7.00
CA ILE A 37 -11.56 13.49 6.76
C ILE A 37 -11.72 14.41 5.55
N TYR A 38 -11.60 15.71 5.78
CA TYR A 38 -11.63 16.72 4.72
C TYR A 38 -10.24 16.90 4.13
N SER A 39 -10.10 16.63 2.83
CA SER A 39 -8.86 16.82 2.09
C SER A 39 -9.11 17.62 0.81
N LYS A 40 -8.04 18.13 0.21
CA LYS A 40 -8.10 18.76 -1.13
C LYS A 40 -8.47 17.78 -2.25
N HIS A 41 -8.38 16.47 -2.01
CA HIS A 41 -8.68 15.42 -2.96
C HIS A 41 -10.15 14.97 -2.90
N GLY A 42 -10.91 15.46 -1.93
CA GLY A 42 -12.30 15.08 -1.69
C GLY A 42 -12.55 14.70 -0.23
N LEU A 43 -13.80 14.33 0.04
CA LEU A 43 -14.24 13.89 1.36
C LEU A 43 -14.00 12.39 1.51
N TRP A 44 -13.21 12.00 2.50
CA TRP A 44 -13.08 10.60 2.90
C TRP A 44 -14.01 10.31 4.08
N GLY A 45 -14.75 9.21 4.00
CA GLY A 45 -15.65 8.74 5.05
C GLY A 45 -15.42 7.27 5.37
N GLY A 46 -15.31 6.98 6.66
CA GLY A 46 -15.16 5.63 7.20
C GLY A 46 -16.31 5.28 8.15
N GLN A 47 -17.02 4.20 7.87
CA GLN A 47 -17.95 3.56 8.80
C GLN A 47 -17.24 2.38 9.45
N ARG A 48 -17.08 2.40 10.77
CA ARG A 48 -16.47 1.33 11.56
C ARG A 48 -17.54 0.35 12.05
N LYS A 49 -17.19 -0.93 12.05
CA LYS A 49 -18.00 -2.02 12.61
C LYS A 49 -17.12 -3.04 13.31
N GLU A 50 -17.45 -3.31 14.57
CA GLU A 50 -16.88 -4.46 15.27
C GLU A 50 -17.48 -5.75 14.71
N VAL A 51 -16.60 -6.68 14.33
CA VAL A 51 -16.95 -7.97 13.74
C VAL A 51 -16.88 -9.07 14.80
N PRO A 52 -17.91 -9.93 14.92
CA PRO A 52 -19.09 -10.02 14.06
C PRO A 52 -20.34 -9.29 14.59
N ASN A 53 -20.35 -8.89 15.85
CA ASN A 53 -21.59 -8.54 16.56
C ASN A 53 -22.24 -7.23 16.09
N ASP A 54 -21.48 -6.13 16.01
CA ASP A 54 -22.03 -4.84 15.56
C ASP A 54 -22.35 -4.88 14.06
N PHE A 55 -21.50 -5.53 13.27
CA PHE A 55 -21.77 -5.76 11.84
C PHE A 55 -23.11 -6.49 11.61
N ILE A 56 -23.32 -7.63 12.27
CA ILE A 56 -24.54 -8.42 12.07
C ILE A 56 -25.78 -7.73 12.65
N SER A 57 -25.66 -7.09 13.82
CA SER A 57 -26.78 -6.38 14.43
C SER A 57 -27.25 -5.22 13.57
N SER A 58 -26.32 -4.42 13.02
CA SER A 58 -26.64 -3.29 12.14
C SER A 58 -27.26 -3.70 10.80
N PHE A 59 -26.95 -4.88 10.27
CA PHE A 59 -27.67 -5.45 9.13
C PHE A 59 -29.10 -5.87 9.52
N THR A 60 -29.25 -6.48 10.69
CA THR A 60 -30.54 -7.04 11.13
C THR A 60 -31.55 -5.96 11.48
N ASP A 61 -31.10 -4.84 12.05
CA ASP A 61 -31.94 -3.71 12.44
C ASP A 61 -32.06 -2.63 11.35
N GLY A 62 -31.39 -2.80 10.21
CA GLY A 62 -31.46 -1.91 9.04
C GLY A 62 -30.56 -0.67 9.11
N ARG A 63 -29.82 -0.44 10.21
CA ARG A 63 -28.89 0.69 10.32
C ARG A 63 -27.80 0.66 9.25
N MET A 64 -27.34 -0.51 8.85
CA MET A 64 -26.33 -0.68 7.81
C MET A 64 -26.78 -0.10 6.46
N THR A 65 -28.03 -0.37 6.06
CA THR A 65 -28.58 0.10 4.78
C THR A 65 -28.61 1.63 4.72
N ARG A 66 -29.02 2.27 5.82
CA ARG A 66 -29.03 3.74 5.93
C ARG A 66 -27.61 4.31 5.88
N ALA A 67 -26.71 3.80 6.72
CA ALA A 67 -25.33 4.30 6.81
C ALA A 67 -24.61 4.16 5.46
N THR A 68 -24.67 2.99 4.83
CA THR A 68 -24.03 2.74 3.53
C THR A 68 -24.61 3.60 2.41
N SER A 69 -25.92 3.85 2.39
CA SER A 69 -26.52 4.73 1.37
C SER A 69 -26.08 6.19 1.55
N LEU A 70 -26.09 6.70 2.79
CA LEU A 70 -25.58 8.05 3.08
C LEU A 70 -24.10 8.19 2.73
N LEU A 71 -23.28 7.19 3.06
CA LEU A 71 -21.85 7.18 2.76
C LEU A 71 -21.60 7.18 1.25
N GLN A 72 -22.36 6.37 0.51
CA GLN A 72 -22.33 6.29 -0.96
C GLN A 72 -22.57 7.65 -1.61
N ASP A 73 -23.56 8.39 -1.12
CA ASP A 73 -23.97 9.67 -1.70
C ASP A 73 -23.10 10.85 -1.25
N SER A 74 -22.48 10.74 -0.07
CA SER A 74 -21.84 11.88 0.60
C SER A 74 -20.35 11.97 0.42
N CYS A 75 -19.65 10.84 0.25
CA CYS A 75 -18.20 10.79 0.35
C CYS A 75 -17.56 10.40 -0.99
N THR A 76 -16.45 11.06 -1.33
CA THR A 76 -15.62 10.74 -2.51
C THR A 76 -14.91 9.41 -2.29
N PHE A 77 -14.28 9.25 -1.12
CA PHE A 77 -13.59 8.02 -0.74
C PHE A 77 -14.38 7.37 0.38
N LYS A 78 -14.84 6.14 0.13
CA LYS A 78 -15.80 5.44 1.00
C LYS A 78 -15.15 4.18 1.54
N ARG A 79 -15.21 3.99 2.86
CA ARG A 79 -14.63 2.84 3.54
C ARG A 79 -15.57 2.25 4.57
N MET A 80 -15.68 0.92 4.56
CA MET A 80 -16.19 0.14 5.68
C MET A 80 -14.98 -0.44 6.42
N ILE A 81 -14.79 -0.07 7.67
CA ILE A 81 -13.71 -0.58 8.51
C ILE A 81 -14.30 -1.69 9.38
N CYS A 82 -13.98 -2.93 9.02
CA CYS A 82 -14.36 -4.13 9.76
C CYS A 82 -13.24 -4.48 10.75
N GLU A 83 -13.48 -4.24 12.04
CA GLU A 83 -12.52 -4.51 13.11
C GLU A 83 -12.75 -5.91 13.69
N GLY A 84 -11.74 -6.77 13.62
CA GLY A 84 -11.79 -8.18 14.01
C GLY A 84 -12.02 -9.13 12.83
N GLU A 85 -12.49 -10.34 13.12
CA GLU A 85 -12.66 -11.39 12.11
C GLU A 85 -13.96 -12.19 12.29
N PHE A 86 -14.54 -12.64 11.17
CA PHE A 86 -15.65 -13.59 11.23
C PHE A 86 -15.14 -14.99 11.57
N LYS A 87 -15.50 -15.46 12.76
CA LYS A 87 -15.32 -16.86 13.16
C LYS A 87 -16.58 -17.66 12.84
N TYR A 88 -16.40 -18.95 12.59
CA TYR A 88 -17.49 -19.86 12.23
C TYR A 88 -17.45 -21.13 13.07
N TRP A 89 -18.62 -21.65 13.40
CA TRP A 89 -18.77 -22.99 13.94
C TRP A 89 -18.54 -24.07 12.86
N PRO A 90 -18.33 -25.35 13.24
CA PRO A 90 -18.16 -26.44 12.27
C PRO A 90 -19.32 -26.60 11.28
N ASP A 91 -20.54 -26.17 11.67
CA ASP A 91 -21.72 -26.17 10.80
C ASP A 91 -21.78 -25.02 9.79
N GLY A 92 -20.75 -24.16 9.75
CA GLY A 92 -20.62 -23.06 8.81
C GLY A 92 -21.40 -21.78 9.17
N THR A 93 -22.10 -21.75 10.31
CA THR A 93 -22.75 -20.54 10.82
C THR A 93 -21.76 -19.64 11.55
N VAL A 94 -22.08 -18.34 11.61
CA VAL A 94 -21.22 -17.34 12.28
C VAL A 94 -21.19 -17.59 13.80
N HIS A 95 -20.00 -17.49 14.39
CA HIS A 95 -19.78 -17.59 15.81
C HIS A 95 -20.04 -16.23 16.49
N LEU A 96 -21.21 -16.05 17.12
CA LEU A 96 -21.57 -14.85 17.89
C LEU A 96 -21.22 -14.94 19.39
N GLY A 97 -20.59 -16.02 19.83
CA GLY A 97 -20.29 -16.27 21.24
C GLY A 97 -21.26 -17.26 21.90
N MET A 98 -21.17 -17.33 23.23
CA MET A 98 -22.03 -18.15 24.08
C MET A 98 -22.90 -17.24 24.97
N ASN A 99 -24.10 -17.70 25.28
CA ASN A 99 -24.98 -17.02 26.25
C ASN A 99 -24.51 -17.26 27.69
N LYS A 100 -25.23 -16.69 28.67
CA LYS A 100 -24.91 -16.84 30.11
C LYS A 100 -24.92 -18.30 30.59
N ASN A 101 -25.67 -19.18 29.91
CA ASN A 101 -25.77 -20.60 30.20
C ASN A 101 -24.70 -21.43 29.46
N ARG A 102 -23.71 -20.77 28.82
CA ARG A 102 -22.67 -21.39 27.98
C ARG A 102 -23.22 -22.12 26.75
N GLU A 103 -24.40 -21.76 26.30
CA GLU A 103 -24.99 -22.28 25.07
C GLU A 103 -24.64 -21.36 23.91
N ARG A 104 -24.40 -21.93 22.73
CA ARG A 104 -24.12 -21.17 21.52
C ARG A 104 -25.26 -20.19 21.21
N ILE A 105 -24.91 -18.94 20.94
CA ILE A 105 -25.84 -17.96 20.39
C ILE A 105 -26.15 -18.37 18.95
N ARG A 106 -27.41 -18.76 18.71
CA ARG A 106 -27.87 -19.21 17.39
C ARG A 106 -28.00 -18.02 16.44
N THR A 107 -27.61 -18.23 15.19
CA THR A 107 -27.73 -17.25 14.13
C THR A 107 -28.12 -17.93 12.83
N ARG A 108 -28.91 -17.22 12.01
CA ARG A 108 -29.23 -17.66 10.64
C ARG A 108 -28.10 -17.37 9.66
N PHE A 109 -27.12 -16.53 10.04
CA PHE A 109 -26.05 -16.10 9.16
C PHE A 109 -24.98 -17.17 9.05
N ASN A 110 -24.68 -17.56 7.82
CA ASN A 110 -23.59 -18.46 7.46
C ASN A 110 -22.57 -17.74 6.55
N ARG A 111 -21.47 -18.43 6.22
CA ARG A 111 -20.41 -17.91 5.33
C ARG A 111 -20.96 -17.28 4.04
N LYS A 112 -21.91 -17.94 3.38
CA LYS A 112 -22.51 -17.45 2.14
C LYS A 112 -23.26 -16.14 2.36
N ASN A 113 -24.01 -16.02 3.46
CA ASN A 113 -24.70 -14.77 3.78
C ASN A 113 -23.72 -13.62 4.03
N ILE A 114 -22.65 -13.87 4.80
CA ILE A 114 -21.63 -12.86 5.09
C ILE A 114 -20.93 -12.40 3.81
N HIS A 115 -20.51 -13.33 2.95
CA HIS A 115 -19.91 -12.95 1.66
C HIS A 115 -20.88 -12.14 0.79
N GLY A 116 -22.16 -12.50 0.75
CA GLY A 116 -23.17 -11.72 0.05
C GLY A 116 -23.27 -10.28 0.57
N MET A 117 -23.33 -10.11 1.89
CA MET A 117 -23.38 -8.80 2.53
C MET A 117 -22.13 -7.94 2.25
N LEU A 118 -20.94 -8.55 2.32
CA LEU A 118 -19.69 -7.84 2.02
C LEU A 118 -19.62 -7.46 0.54
N ASN A 119 -20.05 -8.35 -0.36
CA ASN A 119 -20.12 -8.06 -1.80
C ASN A 119 -21.12 -6.95 -2.11
N ASP A 120 -22.26 -6.89 -1.41
CA ASP A 120 -23.22 -5.79 -1.58
C ASP A 120 -22.60 -4.45 -1.16
N ILE A 121 -21.87 -4.42 -0.04
CA ILE A 121 -21.15 -3.21 0.42
C ILE A 121 -20.08 -2.80 -0.60
N GLU A 122 -19.26 -3.74 -1.06
CA GLU A 122 -18.11 -3.42 -1.91
C GLU A 122 -18.52 -3.12 -3.36
N PHE A 123 -19.33 -3.98 -3.98
CA PHE A 123 -19.61 -3.90 -5.41
C PHE A 123 -20.89 -3.18 -5.76
N ILE A 124 -21.91 -3.19 -4.89
CA ILE A 124 -23.19 -2.51 -5.16
C ILE A 124 -23.19 -1.11 -4.56
N LYS A 125 -22.66 -0.96 -3.34
CA LYS A 125 -22.56 0.35 -2.68
C LYS A 125 -21.27 1.11 -3.00
N ASP A 126 -20.29 0.49 -3.67
CA ASP A 126 -18.99 1.10 -3.97
C ASP A 126 -18.30 1.64 -2.71
N ILE A 127 -18.31 0.81 -1.66
CA ILE A 127 -17.68 1.09 -0.37
C ILE A 127 -16.61 0.03 -0.16
N MET A 128 -15.34 0.41 -0.32
CA MET A 128 -14.26 -0.58 -0.16
C MET A 128 -14.13 -1.00 1.29
N ILE A 129 -13.96 -2.31 1.50
CA ILE A 129 -13.82 -2.88 2.83
C ILE A 129 -12.35 -2.86 3.24
N ARG A 130 -12.09 -2.38 4.46
CA ARG A 130 -10.79 -2.49 5.12
C ARG A 130 -10.97 -3.35 6.37
N TRP A 131 -10.09 -4.33 6.52
CA TRP A 131 -9.98 -5.12 7.75
C TRP A 131 -8.91 -4.50 8.65
N THR A 132 -9.22 -4.49 9.95
CA THR A 132 -8.30 -4.14 11.03
C THR A 132 -8.42 -5.19 12.13
N ASP A 133 -7.33 -5.48 12.83
CA ASP A 133 -7.36 -6.55 13.83
C ASP A 133 -8.03 -6.10 15.13
N ASP A 134 -7.78 -4.86 15.53
CA ASP A 134 -8.28 -4.24 16.74
C ASP A 134 -8.36 -2.71 16.62
N ILE A 135 -8.69 -2.06 17.73
CA ILE A 135 -8.85 -0.61 17.80
C ILE A 135 -7.54 0.14 17.56
N ASP A 136 -6.39 -0.42 17.94
CA ASP A 136 -5.10 0.25 17.78
C ASP A 136 -4.62 0.15 16.32
N ASP A 137 -4.85 -0.99 15.66
CA ASP A 137 -4.68 -1.12 14.22
C ASP A 137 -5.65 -0.21 13.44
N THR A 138 -6.89 -0.06 13.91
CA THR A 138 -7.83 0.92 13.35
C THR A 138 -7.30 2.35 13.44
N VAL A 139 -6.73 2.75 14.57
CA VAL A 139 -6.11 4.06 14.73
C VAL A 139 -4.90 4.21 13.80
N ALA A 140 -4.05 3.20 13.70
CA ALA A 140 -2.90 3.20 12.79
C ALA A 140 -3.35 3.35 11.33
N TYR A 141 -4.41 2.65 10.93
CA TYR A 141 -5.01 2.78 9.61
C TYR A 141 -5.51 4.20 9.35
N ILE A 142 -6.27 4.81 10.28
CA ILE A 142 -6.78 6.18 10.12
C ILE A 142 -5.62 7.16 9.95
N ARG A 143 -4.57 7.07 10.79
CA ARG A 143 -3.38 7.91 10.65
C ARG A 143 -2.68 7.73 9.31
N SER A 144 -2.60 6.49 8.81
CA SER A 144 -2.05 6.22 7.48
C SER A 144 -2.86 6.87 6.36
N VAL A 145 -4.20 6.92 6.49
CA VAL A 145 -5.08 7.59 5.54
C VAL A 145 -4.90 9.10 5.59
N VAL A 146 -4.81 9.70 6.79
CA VAL A 146 -4.51 11.13 6.93
C VAL A 146 -3.19 11.46 6.23
N HIS A 147 -2.12 10.72 6.54
CA HIS A 147 -0.82 10.93 5.90
C HIS A 147 -0.89 10.77 4.38
N PHE A 148 -1.60 9.75 3.90
CA PHE A 148 -1.82 9.56 2.47
C PHE A 148 -2.51 10.79 1.85
N LEU A 149 -3.59 11.28 2.45
CA LEU A 149 -4.34 12.43 1.91
C LEU A 149 -3.59 13.77 2.00
N GLU A 150 -2.55 13.87 2.84
CA GLU A 150 -1.66 15.03 2.92
C GLU A 150 -0.63 15.08 1.79
N VAL A 151 -0.28 13.92 1.21
CA VAL A 151 0.76 13.82 0.20
C VAL A 151 0.25 14.29 -1.16
N ASP A 152 0.91 15.29 -1.75
CA ASP A 152 0.54 15.86 -3.05
C ASP A 152 0.61 14.87 -4.21
N LYS A 153 1.57 13.93 -4.16
CA LYS A 153 1.87 13.00 -5.25
C LYS A 153 2.23 11.62 -4.73
N HIS A 154 1.47 10.62 -5.18
CA HIS A 154 1.71 9.21 -4.85
C HIS A 154 2.55 8.52 -5.92
N LEU A 155 3.87 8.63 -5.82
CA LEU A 155 4.81 8.13 -6.85
C LEU A 155 5.30 6.71 -6.62
N GLY A 156 4.87 6.03 -5.54
CA GLY A 156 5.37 4.71 -5.16
C GLY A 156 5.24 3.67 -6.28
N LEU A 157 4.08 3.62 -6.95
CA LEU A 157 3.83 2.68 -8.06
C LEU A 157 4.45 3.13 -9.40
N TYR A 158 4.88 4.40 -9.50
CA TYR A 158 5.56 4.93 -10.68
C TYR A 158 7.08 4.74 -10.62
N THR A 159 7.60 4.31 -9.47
CA THR A 159 9.03 4.10 -9.29
C THR A 159 9.45 2.84 -10.05
N ARG A 160 10.31 3.03 -11.06
CA ARG A 160 10.86 1.91 -11.84
C ARG A 160 11.76 1.05 -10.94
N PRO A 161 11.63 -0.28 -10.96
CA PRO A 161 12.58 -1.17 -10.28
C PRO A 161 14.00 -0.95 -10.78
N SER A 162 14.98 -0.93 -9.88
CA SER A 162 16.39 -0.82 -10.22
C SER A 162 16.88 -1.99 -11.09
N ALA A 163 17.98 -1.77 -11.81
CA ALA A 163 18.69 -2.84 -12.52
C ALA A 163 19.01 -4.00 -11.57
N LYS A 164 18.87 -5.23 -12.06
CA LYS A 164 19.18 -6.46 -11.30
C LYS A 164 20.37 -7.16 -11.95
N GLY A 165 21.45 -7.35 -11.19
CA GLY A 165 22.56 -8.22 -11.57
C GLY A 165 22.54 -9.54 -10.81
N VAL A 166 23.60 -10.33 -10.98
CA VAL A 166 23.82 -11.58 -10.23
C VAL A 166 23.89 -11.25 -8.73
N TRP A 167 23.18 -12.02 -7.89
CA TRP A 167 23.08 -11.78 -6.44
C TRP A 167 22.57 -10.37 -6.05
N PHE A 168 21.69 -9.78 -6.87
CA PHE A 168 21.08 -8.46 -6.65
C PHE A 168 22.07 -7.27 -6.67
N VAL A 169 23.31 -7.49 -7.11
CA VAL A 169 24.30 -6.42 -7.29
C VAL A 169 24.45 -6.15 -8.79
N PRO A 170 23.88 -5.06 -9.32
CA PRO A 170 23.99 -4.76 -10.74
C PRO A 170 25.41 -4.35 -11.11
N THR A 171 25.94 -4.94 -12.18
CA THR A 171 27.15 -4.48 -12.85
C THR A 171 26.86 -3.25 -13.71
N GLY A 172 27.92 -2.59 -14.20
CA GLY A 172 27.77 -1.51 -15.17
C GLY A 172 27.00 -1.91 -16.42
N MET A 173 27.21 -3.13 -16.91
CA MET A 173 26.49 -3.69 -18.05
C MET A 173 25.01 -3.90 -17.73
N ASP A 174 24.68 -4.43 -16.54
CA ASP A 174 23.28 -4.64 -16.14
C ASP A 174 22.50 -3.33 -16.12
N VAL A 175 23.12 -2.24 -15.67
CA VAL A 175 22.52 -0.90 -15.68
C VAL A 175 22.33 -0.38 -17.10
N GLN A 176 23.29 -0.60 -18.00
CA GLN A 176 23.20 -0.21 -19.41
C GLN A 176 22.07 -0.96 -20.16
N LEU A 177 21.99 -2.27 -19.96
CA LEU A 177 20.91 -3.09 -20.54
C LEU A 177 19.56 -2.71 -19.96
N TRP A 178 19.48 -2.44 -18.65
CA TRP A 178 18.28 -1.97 -17.99
C TRP A 178 17.85 -0.59 -18.49
N LEU A 179 18.79 0.32 -18.78
CA LEU A 179 18.49 1.60 -19.40
C LEU A 179 17.89 1.42 -20.80
N LEU A 180 18.53 0.63 -21.67
CA LEU A 180 18.03 0.39 -23.02
C LEU A 180 16.65 -0.29 -23.06
N GLN A 181 16.39 -1.21 -22.13
CA GLN A 181 15.07 -1.86 -21.98
C GLN A 181 13.96 -0.91 -21.49
N SER A 182 14.29 0.36 -21.18
CA SER A 182 13.25 1.37 -20.95
C SER A 182 12.61 1.88 -22.25
N PHE A 183 13.24 1.64 -23.40
CA PHE A 183 12.69 2.03 -24.69
C PHE A 183 11.62 1.03 -25.15
N PRO A 184 10.48 1.51 -25.70
CA PRO A 184 9.42 0.64 -26.22
C PRO A 184 9.95 -0.37 -27.24
N GLY A 185 9.59 -1.64 -27.08
CA GLY A 185 9.97 -2.72 -28.00
C GLY A 185 11.40 -3.24 -27.86
N ILE A 186 12.19 -2.73 -26.91
CA ILE A 186 13.57 -3.20 -26.68
C ILE A 186 13.60 -4.23 -25.55
N GLY A 187 13.71 -5.50 -25.92
CA GLY A 187 13.97 -6.60 -24.97
C GLY A 187 15.46 -6.74 -24.60
N PRO A 188 15.80 -7.65 -23.66
CA PRO A 188 17.17 -7.84 -23.17
C PRO A 188 18.16 -8.23 -24.28
N THR A 189 17.77 -9.11 -25.21
CA THR A 189 18.62 -9.52 -26.34
C THR A 189 18.91 -8.36 -27.28
N THR A 190 17.89 -7.56 -27.62
CA THR A 190 18.05 -6.38 -28.47
C THR A 190 18.94 -5.33 -27.79
N ALA A 191 18.75 -5.09 -26.50
CA ALA A 191 19.60 -4.20 -25.71
C ALA A 191 21.07 -4.64 -25.72
N ASP A 192 21.34 -5.93 -25.51
CA ASP A 192 22.71 -6.49 -25.55
C ASP A 192 23.33 -6.37 -26.95
N ASN A 193 22.56 -6.64 -28.01
CA ASN A 193 23.01 -6.46 -29.39
C ASN A 193 23.34 -4.99 -29.69
N ILE A 194 22.56 -4.03 -29.20
CA ILE A 194 22.84 -2.60 -29.33
C ILE A 194 24.18 -2.28 -28.66
N VAL A 195 24.37 -2.65 -27.39
CA VAL A 195 25.61 -2.36 -26.66
C VAL A 195 26.83 -2.97 -27.35
N LYS A 196 26.73 -4.22 -27.80
CA LYS A 196 27.78 -4.91 -28.56
C LYS A 196 28.10 -4.19 -29.88
N ARG A 197 27.08 -3.78 -30.64
CA ARG A 197 27.22 -3.10 -31.93
C ARG A 197 27.95 -1.76 -31.82
N PHE A 198 27.82 -1.08 -30.68
CA PHE A 198 28.45 0.22 -30.40
C PHE A 198 29.66 0.12 -29.46
N GLY A 199 30.40 -0.99 -29.51
CA GLY A 199 31.71 -1.11 -28.86
C GLY A 199 31.64 -1.25 -27.34
N GLY A 200 30.58 -1.89 -26.84
CA GLY A 200 30.37 -2.08 -25.40
C GLY A 200 29.80 -0.84 -24.72
N LYS A 201 29.18 0.10 -25.45
CA LYS A 201 28.59 1.31 -24.84
C LYS A 201 27.15 1.48 -25.28
N VAL A 202 26.36 2.14 -24.44
CA VAL A 202 25.03 2.61 -24.82
C VAL A 202 25.21 3.78 -25.81
N PRO A 203 24.55 3.78 -26.99
CA PRO A 203 24.68 4.83 -27.99
C PRO A 203 23.83 6.06 -27.61
N LEU A 204 24.05 6.58 -26.40
CA LEU A 204 23.47 7.81 -25.89
C LEU A 204 24.60 8.70 -25.39
N GLU A 205 24.39 10.01 -25.43
CA GLU A 205 25.36 11.00 -24.97
C GLU A 205 24.72 11.97 -23.98
N TRP A 206 25.56 12.52 -23.09
CA TRP A 206 25.17 13.62 -22.22
C TRP A 206 25.24 14.92 -23.00
N THR A 207 24.17 15.72 -22.94
CA THR A 207 24.12 17.06 -23.54
C THR A 207 24.37 18.19 -22.54
N CYS A 208 24.62 17.85 -21.28
CA CYS A 208 24.95 18.75 -20.18
C CYS A 208 26.23 18.26 -19.49
N THR A 209 26.83 19.10 -18.65
CA THR A 209 27.95 18.73 -17.77
C THR A 209 27.47 17.98 -16.52
N GLN A 210 28.38 17.29 -15.83
CA GLN A 210 28.06 16.58 -14.59
C GLN A 210 27.60 17.54 -13.48
N ASP A 211 28.16 18.75 -13.43
CA ASP A 211 27.79 19.76 -12.44
C ASP A 211 26.40 20.35 -12.71
N GLU A 212 26.08 20.61 -13.99
CA GLU A 212 24.72 20.99 -14.39
C GLU A 212 23.72 19.89 -14.02
N LEU A 213 24.04 18.62 -14.29
CA LEU A 213 23.20 17.49 -13.89
C LEU A 213 23.01 17.46 -12.36
N ALA A 214 24.08 17.66 -11.59
CA ALA A 214 24.02 17.68 -10.12
C ALA A 214 23.25 18.88 -9.53
N SER A 215 22.94 19.90 -10.33
CA SER A 215 22.14 21.06 -9.91
C SER A 215 20.62 20.78 -9.94
N VAL A 216 20.18 19.67 -10.53
CA VAL A 216 18.76 19.30 -10.61
C VAL A 216 18.19 19.03 -9.22
N GLN A 217 17.07 19.69 -8.89
CA GLN A 217 16.38 19.51 -7.61
C GLN A 217 16.04 18.02 -7.38
N GLY A 218 16.43 17.49 -6.22
CA GLY A 218 16.23 16.09 -5.85
C GLY A 218 17.33 15.13 -6.29
N LEU A 219 18.34 15.61 -7.04
CA LEU A 219 19.51 14.84 -7.43
C LEU A 219 20.76 15.25 -6.65
N SER A 220 21.28 14.34 -5.81
CA SER A 220 22.56 14.59 -5.11
C SER A 220 23.75 14.47 -6.07
N LYS A 221 24.88 15.14 -5.74
CA LYS A 221 26.17 14.97 -6.46
C LYS A 221 26.57 13.51 -6.66
N LYS A 222 26.35 12.65 -5.65
CA LYS A 222 26.64 11.21 -5.73
C LYS A 222 25.80 10.53 -6.81
N ARG A 223 24.49 10.74 -6.80
CA ARG A 223 23.56 10.19 -7.80
C ARG A 223 23.87 10.71 -9.21
N ALA A 224 24.20 11.98 -9.36
CA ALA A 224 24.62 12.55 -10.63
C ALA A 224 25.88 11.85 -11.17
N ALA A 225 26.88 11.60 -10.32
CA ALA A 225 28.08 10.85 -10.71
C ALA A 225 27.78 9.38 -11.08
N GLU A 226 26.85 8.72 -10.38
CA GLU A 226 26.41 7.35 -10.70
C GLU A 226 25.67 7.29 -12.05
N MET A 227 24.76 8.25 -12.30
CA MET A 227 24.11 8.40 -13.61
C MET A 227 25.16 8.61 -14.70
N TRP A 228 26.07 9.56 -14.51
CA TRP A 228 27.12 9.90 -15.47
C TRP A 228 27.93 8.66 -15.92
N LYS A 229 28.32 7.83 -14.96
CA LYS A 229 29.03 6.57 -15.21
C LYS A 229 28.26 5.63 -16.14
N THR A 230 26.93 5.62 -16.11
CA THR A 230 26.10 4.68 -16.91
C THR A 230 26.43 4.75 -18.40
N LEU A 231 26.64 5.95 -18.94
CA LEU A 231 26.99 6.14 -20.36
C LEU A 231 28.50 6.05 -20.62
N SER A 232 29.33 6.35 -19.61
CA SER A 232 30.79 6.33 -19.74
C SER A 232 31.42 4.94 -19.55
N LEU A 233 30.68 3.98 -18.99
CA LEU A 233 31.18 2.63 -18.75
C LEU A 233 31.40 1.88 -20.07
N MET A 234 32.61 1.35 -20.26
CA MET A 234 32.85 0.31 -21.26
C MET A 234 32.28 -1.00 -20.71
N GLY A 235 31.17 -1.43 -21.28
CA GLY A 235 30.58 -2.74 -21.10
C GLY A 235 31.56 -3.81 -21.52
N LYS A 236 32.35 -4.31 -20.57
CA LYS A 236 33.04 -5.59 -20.73
C LYS A 236 31.98 -6.66 -20.62
N SER A 237 31.62 -7.26 -21.75
CA SER A 237 30.76 -8.44 -21.81
C SER A 237 31.34 -9.51 -20.89
N SER A 238 30.62 -9.85 -19.82
CA SER A 238 30.96 -10.97 -18.94
C SER A 238 30.64 -12.29 -19.65
N VAL A 239 31.57 -12.76 -20.48
CA VAL A 239 31.61 -14.16 -20.88
C VAL A 239 32.69 -14.81 -20.02
N GLY A 240 32.27 -15.49 -18.96
CA GLY A 240 33.10 -16.26 -18.05
C GLY A 240 32.53 -16.27 -16.62
N PRO A 241 32.58 -17.39 -15.89
CA PRO A 241 32.07 -17.45 -14.52
C PRO A 241 32.83 -16.42 -13.69
N SER A 242 32.10 -15.43 -13.18
CA SER A 242 32.62 -14.47 -12.21
C SER A 242 33.10 -15.27 -11.00
N SER A 243 34.41 -15.40 -10.86
CA SER A 243 35.00 -15.74 -9.57
C SER A 243 34.57 -14.63 -8.60
N ALA A 244 33.82 -15.00 -7.58
CA ALA A 244 33.52 -14.08 -6.50
C ALA A 244 34.84 -13.53 -5.94
N PRO A 245 34.90 -12.25 -5.52
CA PRO A 245 36.08 -11.71 -4.86
C PRO A 245 36.49 -12.64 -3.73
N GLU A 246 37.77 -13.01 -3.68
CA GLU A 246 38.33 -13.99 -2.73
C GLU A 246 38.03 -13.61 -1.26
N SER A 247 37.85 -12.32 -1.01
CA SER A 247 37.38 -11.74 0.26
C SER A 247 35.98 -12.20 0.67
N THR A 248 35.08 -12.41 -0.29
CA THR A 248 33.70 -12.87 -0.07
C THR A 248 33.67 -14.39 0.19
N ILE A 249 34.50 -15.16 -0.52
CA ILE A 249 34.65 -16.61 -0.32
C ILE A 249 35.23 -16.92 1.07
N ASN A 250 36.24 -16.15 1.50
CA ASN A 250 36.84 -16.31 2.82
C ASN A 250 35.89 -15.91 3.97
N ARG A 251 35.01 -14.92 3.73
CA ARG A 251 33.98 -14.53 4.71
C ARG A 251 32.95 -15.66 4.94
N ILE A 252 32.59 -16.37 3.88
CA ILE A 252 31.63 -17.48 3.93
C ILE A 252 32.25 -18.72 4.61
N ARG A 253 33.50 -19.09 4.29
CA ARG A 253 34.20 -20.18 4.99
C ARG A 253 34.30 -19.97 6.50
N ASN A 254 34.55 -18.73 6.92
CA ASN A 254 34.65 -18.40 8.34
C ASN A 254 33.29 -18.40 9.07
N MET A 255 32.18 -18.32 8.34
CA MET A 255 30.83 -18.43 8.91
C MET A 255 30.34 -19.88 9.00
N MET A 256 30.83 -20.79 8.17
CA MET A 256 30.43 -22.21 8.17
C MET A 256 31.28 -23.09 9.12
N ASN A 257 32.38 -22.56 9.65
CA ASN A 257 33.27 -23.23 10.62
C ASN A 257 33.07 -22.73 12.07
N LYS A 258 31.93 -22.10 12.37
CA LYS A 258 31.44 -21.79 13.72
C LYS A 258 30.12 -22.51 13.95
#